data_AF-A0A966GIB3-F1
#
_entry.id   AF-A0A966GIB3-F1
#
_cell.length_a   1.000
_cell.length_b   1.000
_cell.length_c   1.000
_cell.angle_alpha   90.00
_cell.angle_beta   90.00
_cell.angle_gamma   90.00
#
_symmetry.space_group_name_H-M   'P 1'
#
loop_
_entity.id
_entity.type
_entity.pdbx_description
1 polymer ?
#
loop_
_entity_poly.entity_id
_entity_poly.type
_entity_poly.pdbx_seq_one_letter_code
_entity_poly.pdbx_strand_id
1 'polypeptide(L)'
;DAATLALRDYHAENLIWRPTRAGTDRIGLLDFQDAVLAPAVYDLVSLLRDARRDLPETLVAEMTDHFCALTGQDPAQTRAAFAVMGVQRNLRILGIFARLARQAGKPRYLDLLPRVWGHIATDLHHPALAPLRPLIARLPAPDASHLQRLRPA
;
A
#
# COMPACT_ATOMS: atom_id res chain seq x y z
N ASP A 1 -8.44 -12.10 14.66
CA ASP A 1 -7.17 -12.75 14.28
C ASP A 1 -7.35 -14.03 13.47
N ALA A 2 -7.94 -13.95 12.27
CA ALA A 2 -7.81 -15.02 11.28
C ALA A 2 -6.83 -14.56 10.22
N ALA A 3 -5.67 -15.22 10.12
CA ALA A 3 -4.74 -14.97 9.05
C ALA A 3 -5.35 -15.47 7.73
N THR A 4 -5.38 -14.62 6.71
CA THR A 4 -5.92 -14.92 5.38
C THR A 4 -4.77 -15.01 4.39
N LEU A 5 -4.96 -15.77 3.31
CA LEU A 5 -4.04 -15.76 2.18
C LEU A 5 -3.96 -14.34 1.60
N ALA A 6 -2.75 -13.78 1.56
CA ALA A 6 -2.45 -12.50 0.96
C ALA A 6 -1.39 -12.67 -0.13
N LEU A 7 -1.67 -12.17 -1.31
CA LEU A 7 -0.80 -12.21 -2.49
C LEU A 7 0.40 -11.27 -2.34
N ARG A 8 0.30 -10.28 -1.45
CA ARG A 8 1.29 -9.25 -1.12
C ARG A 8 1.54 -8.19 -2.18
N ASP A 9 1.45 -8.56 -3.44
CA ASP A 9 1.59 -7.69 -4.62
C ASP A 9 0.25 -7.56 -5.37
N TYR A 10 -0.85 -7.52 -4.61
CA TYR A 10 -2.20 -7.27 -5.13
C TYR A 10 -2.36 -5.77 -5.45
N HIS A 11 -1.99 -5.37 -6.65
CA HIS A 11 -2.11 -3.99 -7.15
C HIS A 11 -2.39 -3.98 -8.65
N ALA A 12 -2.79 -2.83 -9.19
CA ALA A 12 -3.34 -2.73 -10.54
C ALA A 12 -2.45 -3.32 -11.65
N GLU A 13 -1.12 -3.20 -11.56
CA GLU A 13 -0.20 -3.78 -12.57
C GLU A 13 -0.21 -5.32 -12.61
N ASN A 14 -0.67 -5.98 -11.56
CA ASN A 14 -0.75 -7.45 -11.45
C ASN A 14 -2.18 -7.98 -11.67
N LEU A 15 -3.12 -7.10 -12.07
CA LEU A 15 -4.52 -7.45 -12.37
C LEU A 15 -4.78 -7.34 -13.87
N ILE A 16 -5.28 -8.42 -14.47
CA ILE A 16 -5.65 -8.47 -15.89
C ILE A 16 -7.16 -8.49 -16.02
N TRP A 17 -7.74 -7.45 -16.62
CA TRP A 17 -9.17 -7.41 -16.90
C TRP A 17 -9.52 -8.37 -18.06
N ARG A 18 -10.42 -9.33 -17.79
CA ARG A 18 -10.87 -10.36 -18.74
C ARG A 18 -12.37 -10.14 -19.04
N PRO A 19 -12.72 -9.23 -19.96
CA PRO A 19 -14.10 -8.75 -20.14
C PRO A 19 -15.09 -9.82 -20.58
N THR A 20 -14.60 -10.92 -21.18
CA THR A 20 -15.44 -12.04 -21.66
C THR A 20 -15.75 -13.08 -20.58
N ARG A 21 -15.22 -12.93 -19.36
CA ARG A 21 -15.49 -13.82 -18.22
C ARG A 21 -16.63 -13.27 -17.35
N ALA A 22 -17.08 -14.08 -16.39
CA ALA A 22 -18.18 -13.72 -15.49
C ALA A 22 -17.70 -13.59 -14.03
N GLY A 23 -18.39 -12.78 -13.23
CA GLY A 23 -18.09 -12.62 -11.80
C GLY A 23 -16.66 -12.14 -11.55
N THR A 24 -15.99 -12.77 -10.58
CA THR A 24 -14.59 -12.52 -10.20
C THR A 24 -13.57 -13.13 -11.16
N ASP A 25 -13.97 -14.09 -12.02
CA ASP A 25 -13.09 -14.65 -13.08
C ASP A 25 -12.71 -13.59 -14.13
N ARG A 26 -13.38 -12.42 -14.10
CA ARG A 26 -12.97 -11.22 -14.86
C ARG A 26 -11.66 -10.61 -14.39
N ILE A 27 -11.17 -10.98 -13.21
CA ILE A 27 -9.91 -10.49 -12.65
C ILE A 27 -8.86 -11.60 -12.75
N GLY A 28 -8.05 -11.57 -13.79
CA GLY A 28 -6.84 -12.39 -13.88
C GLY A 28 -5.78 -11.87 -12.90
N LEU A 29 -5.06 -12.78 -12.25
CA LEU A 29 -4.02 -12.46 -11.26
C LEU A 29 -2.66 -12.92 -11.76
N LEU A 30 -1.65 -12.06 -11.60
CA LEU A 30 -0.25 -12.38 -11.82
C LEU A 30 0.53 -12.28 -10.50
N ASP A 31 1.73 -12.84 -10.48
CA ASP A 31 2.73 -12.64 -9.41
C ASP A 31 2.28 -13.09 -8.00
N PHE A 32 1.52 -14.19 -7.92
CA PHE A 32 0.95 -14.71 -6.67
C PHE A 32 1.80 -15.81 -5.99
N GLN A 33 2.94 -16.20 -6.57
CA GLN A 33 3.77 -17.30 -6.07
C GLN A 33 4.40 -17.03 -4.69
N ASP A 34 4.54 -15.76 -4.30
CA ASP A 34 5.11 -15.36 -3.00
C ASP A 34 4.04 -15.08 -1.93
N ALA A 35 2.81 -15.56 -2.14
CA ALA A 35 1.70 -15.37 -1.22
C ALA A 35 1.99 -15.92 0.18
N VAL A 36 1.46 -15.26 1.21
CA VAL A 36 1.66 -15.60 2.62
C VAL A 36 0.37 -15.49 3.41
N LEU A 37 0.39 -15.94 4.66
CA LEU A 37 -0.67 -15.63 5.62
C LEU A 37 -0.43 -14.23 6.22
N ALA A 38 -1.44 -13.36 6.13
CA ALA A 38 -1.41 -11.99 6.65
C ALA A 38 -2.81 -11.55 7.14
N PRO A 39 -2.94 -10.39 7.80
CA PRO A 39 -4.25 -9.82 8.09
C PRO A 39 -5.07 -9.64 6.81
N ALA A 40 -6.39 -9.87 6.86
CA ALA A 40 -7.27 -9.81 5.68
C ALA A 40 -7.19 -8.47 4.91
N VAL A 41 -6.88 -7.37 5.59
CA VAL A 41 -6.72 -6.04 5.00
C VAL A 41 -5.42 -5.87 4.19
N TYR A 42 -4.50 -6.83 4.21
CA TYR A 42 -3.17 -6.67 3.61
C TYR A 42 -3.21 -6.37 2.11
N ASP A 43 -3.96 -7.17 1.36
CA ASP A 43 -4.14 -6.98 -0.08
C ASP A 43 -5.08 -5.82 -0.41
N LEU A 44 -6.04 -5.51 0.48
CA LEU A 44 -6.88 -4.32 0.36
C LEU A 44 -6.01 -3.04 0.42
N VAL A 45 -5.09 -2.96 1.39
CA VAL A 45 -4.12 -1.86 1.49
C VAL A 45 -3.19 -1.84 0.28
N SER A 46 -2.71 -3.00 -0.18
CA SER A 46 -1.88 -3.09 -1.38
C SER A 46 -2.55 -2.47 -2.61
N LEU A 47 -3.86 -2.69 -2.76
CA LEU A 47 -4.64 -2.16 -3.88
C LEU A 47 -4.96 -0.68 -3.71
N LEU A 48 -5.43 -0.28 -2.53
CA LEU A 48 -5.96 1.06 -2.29
C LEU A 48 -4.88 2.11 -1.96
N ARG A 49 -3.69 1.68 -1.54
CA ARG A 49 -2.50 2.53 -1.34
C ARG A 49 -1.43 2.23 -2.41
N ASP A 50 -1.85 1.93 -3.65
CA ASP A 50 -0.91 1.66 -4.74
C ASP A 50 -0.08 2.92 -5.07
N ALA A 51 1.22 2.83 -4.81
CA ALA A 51 2.20 3.88 -5.06
C ALA A 51 2.34 4.33 -6.53
N ARG A 52 1.65 3.67 -7.47
CA ARG A 52 1.71 3.98 -8.90
C ARG A 52 0.48 4.70 -9.42
N ARG A 53 -0.57 4.81 -8.61
CA ARG A 53 -1.87 5.34 -9.03
C ARG A 53 -2.42 6.30 -7.99
N ASP A 54 -3.21 7.26 -8.48
CA ASP A 54 -3.92 8.19 -7.61
C ASP A 54 -5.35 7.73 -7.41
N LEU A 55 -5.68 7.42 -6.17
CA LEU A 55 -7.03 7.05 -5.76
C LEU A 55 -7.55 8.13 -4.82
N PRO A 56 -8.72 8.72 -5.11
CA PRO A 56 -9.37 9.64 -4.18
C PRO A 56 -9.59 8.97 -2.82
N GLU A 57 -9.34 9.68 -1.71
CA GLU A 57 -9.59 9.14 -0.36
C GLU A 57 -11.07 8.75 -0.15
N THR A 58 -12.00 9.37 -0.89
CA THR A 58 -13.42 8.97 -0.91
C THR A 58 -13.61 7.55 -1.45
N LEU A 59 -12.90 7.18 -2.52
CA LEU A 59 -12.92 5.83 -3.08
C LEU A 59 -12.24 4.83 -2.14
N VAL A 60 -11.14 5.22 -1.50
CA VAL A 60 -10.48 4.38 -0.49
C VAL A 60 -11.44 4.06 0.66
N ALA A 61 -12.17 5.07 1.16
CA ALA A 61 -13.18 4.90 2.20
C ALA A 61 -14.34 4.02 1.74
N GLU A 62 -14.91 4.28 0.55
CA GLU A 62 -16.01 3.51 -0.03
C GLU A 62 -15.64 2.02 -0.19
N MET A 63 -14.46 1.72 -0.73
CA MET A 63 -14.00 0.34 -0.93
C MET A 63 -13.67 -0.35 0.39
N THR A 64 -13.19 0.39 1.40
CA THR A 64 -12.97 -0.17 2.75
C THR A 64 -14.31 -0.54 3.41
N ASP A 65 -15.33 0.31 3.26
CA ASP A 65 -16.67 0.06 3.79
C ASP A 65 -17.35 -1.10 3.06
N HIS A 66 -17.19 -1.16 1.73
CA HIS A 66 -17.64 -2.28 0.91
C HIS A 66 -17.01 -3.61 1.35
N PHE A 67 -15.70 -3.61 1.61
CA PHE A 67 -14.98 -4.77 2.13
C PHE A 67 -15.54 -5.22 3.48
N CYS A 68 -15.82 -4.29 4.40
CA CYS A 68 -16.43 -4.62 5.70
C CYS A 68 -17.82 -5.25 5.51
N ALA A 69 -18.66 -4.67 4.66
CA ALA A 69 -20.00 -5.18 4.39
C ALA A 69 -19.98 -6.61 3.79
N LEU A 70 -19.04 -6.88 2.86
CA LEU A 70 -18.89 -8.20 2.25
C LEU A 70 -18.37 -9.27 3.22
N THR A 71 -17.49 -8.89 4.14
CA THR A 71 -16.79 -9.83 5.04
C THR A 71 -17.45 -9.95 6.42
N GLY A 72 -18.39 -9.05 6.74
CA GLY A 72 -18.97 -8.95 8.08
C GLY A 72 -17.99 -8.42 9.14
N GLN A 73 -16.88 -7.80 8.74
CA GLN A 73 -15.89 -7.26 9.66
C GLN A 73 -16.32 -5.92 10.25
N ASP A 74 -15.93 -5.66 11.50
CA ASP A 74 -16.19 -4.39 12.17
C ASP A 74 -15.48 -3.22 11.45
N PRO A 75 -16.21 -2.18 10.99
CA PRO A 75 -15.60 -1.10 10.23
C PRO A 75 -14.53 -0.29 11.00
N ALA A 76 -14.69 -0.12 12.32
CA ALA A 76 -13.72 0.64 13.10
C ALA A 76 -12.40 -0.14 13.25
N GLN A 77 -12.48 -1.44 13.53
CA GLN A 77 -11.32 -2.33 13.60
C GLN A 77 -10.64 -2.46 12.24
N THR A 78 -11.41 -2.62 11.16
CA THR A 78 -10.87 -2.69 9.79
C THR A 78 -10.13 -1.43 9.41
N ARG A 79 -10.68 -0.24 9.68
CA ARG A 79 -9.99 1.03 9.38
C ARG A 79 -8.72 1.22 10.22
N ALA A 80 -8.73 0.80 11.48
CA ALA A 80 -7.53 0.81 12.32
C ALA A 80 -6.45 -0.13 11.77
N ALA A 81 -6.82 -1.37 11.41
CA ALA A 81 -5.91 -2.35 10.82
C ALA A 81 -5.40 -1.88 9.44
N PHE A 82 -6.26 -1.28 8.61
CA PHE A 82 -5.91 -0.71 7.32
C PHE A 82 -4.84 0.37 7.48
N ALA A 83 -5.04 1.32 8.40
CA ALA A 83 -4.07 2.40 8.63
C ALA A 83 -2.72 1.85 9.14
N VAL A 84 -2.74 0.92 10.11
CA VAL A 84 -1.51 0.29 10.63
C VAL A 84 -0.77 -0.45 9.52
N MET A 85 -1.47 -1.26 8.73
CA MET A 85 -0.89 -1.99 7.61
C MET A 85 -0.40 -1.06 6.50
N GLY A 86 -1.10 0.05 6.25
CA GLY A 86 -0.73 1.10 5.31
C GLY A 86 0.61 1.73 5.66
N VAL A 87 0.78 2.18 6.91
CA VAL A 87 2.07 2.70 7.39
C VAL A 87 3.17 1.63 7.30
N GLN A 88 2.90 0.42 7.79
CA GLN A 88 3.88 -0.68 7.78
C GLN A 88 4.38 -1.00 6.35
N ARG A 89 3.46 -1.16 5.40
CA ARG A 89 3.79 -1.49 4.00
C ARG A 89 4.51 -0.35 3.32
N ASN A 90 4.01 0.88 3.44
CA ASN A 90 4.62 2.02 2.76
C ASN A 90 6.02 2.33 3.29
N LEU A 91 6.28 2.17 4.59
CA LEU A 91 7.64 2.29 5.14
C LEU A 91 8.61 1.26 4.53
N ARG A 92 8.15 0.02 4.33
CA ARG A 92 8.93 -1.01 3.63
C ARG A 92 9.17 -0.62 2.17
N ILE A 93 8.15 -0.10 1.48
CA ILE A 93 8.24 0.32 0.08
C ILE A 93 9.25 1.45 -0.10
N LEU A 94 9.31 2.45 0.80
CA LEU A 94 10.33 3.51 0.76
C LEU A 94 11.75 2.91 0.68
N GLY A 95 12.04 1.93 1.55
CA GLY A 95 13.34 1.25 1.56
C GLY A 95 13.59 0.43 0.29
N ILE A 96 12.58 -0.29 -0.20
CA ILE A 96 12.69 -1.08 -1.44
C ILE A 96 12.97 -0.18 -2.64
N PHE A 97 12.23 0.93 -2.80
CA PHE A 97 12.38 1.84 -3.92
C PHE A 97 13.72 2.59 -3.86
N ALA A 98 14.14 3.05 -2.69
CA ALA A 98 15.46 3.63 -2.51
C ALA A 98 16.59 2.63 -2.86
N ARG A 99 16.44 1.37 -2.47
CA ARG A 99 17.38 0.29 -2.83
C ARG A 99 17.40 0.02 -4.33
N LEU A 100 16.24 -0.09 -4.97
CA LEU A 100 16.13 -0.30 -6.43
C LEU A 100 16.77 0.85 -7.21
N ALA A 101 16.59 2.09 -6.76
CA ALA A 101 17.22 3.24 -7.37
C ALA A 101 18.75 3.18 -7.24
N ARG A 102 19.27 3.01 -6.01
CA ARG A 102 20.71 3.08 -5.73
C ARG A 102 21.52 1.89 -6.19
N GLN A 103 20.97 0.68 -6.09
CA GLN A 103 21.72 -0.57 -6.29
C GLN A 103 21.36 -1.27 -7.60
N ALA A 104 20.12 -1.12 -8.07
CA ALA A 104 19.66 -1.79 -9.29
C ALA A 104 19.56 -0.84 -10.50
N GLY A 105 20.02 0.41 -10.36
CA GLY A 105 20.02 1.40 -11.45
C GLY A 105 18.61 1.75 -11.96
N LYS A 106 17.59 1.70 -11.08
CA LYS A 106 16.20 1.98 -11.45
C LYS A 106 15.71 3.32 -10.84
N PRO A 107 16.24 4.48 -11.28
CA PRO A 107 15.95 5.77 -10.64
C PRO A 107 14.49 6.20 -10.70
N ARG A 108 13.70 5.69 -11.66
CA ARG A 108 12.25 5.96 -11.79
C ARG A 108 11.44 5.64 -10.54
N TYR A 109 11.91 4.72 -9.69
CA TYR A 109 11.21 4.41 -8.43
C TYR A 109 11.28 5.56 -7.41
N LEU A 110 12.23 6.48 -7.54
CA LEU A 110 12.32 7.67 -6.70
C LEU A 110 11.13 8.62 -6.94
N ASP A 111 10.62 8.65 -8.17
CA ASP A 111 9.49 9.50 -8.55
C ASP A 111 8.18 9.06 -7.86
N LEU A 112 8.14 7.83 -7.33
CA LEU A 112 7.00 7.28 -6.57
C LEU A 112 7.09 7.58 -5.06
N LEU A 113 8.27 7.93 -4.53
CA LEU A 113 8.47 8.13 -3.08
C LEU A 113 7.59 9.23 -2.49
N PRO A 114 7.36 10.39 -3.15
CA PRO A 114 6.44 11.40 -2.62
C PRO A 114 5.03 10.86 -2.36
N ARG A 115 4.53 9.98 -3.23
CA ARG A 115 3.21 9.36 -3.08
C ARG A 115 3.19 8.35 -1.94
N VAL A 116 4.21 7.49 -1.86
CA VAL A 116 4.37 6.54 -0.73
C VAL A 116 4.41 7.28 0.61
N TRP A 117 5.12 8.41 0.66
CA TRP A 117 5.17 9.27 1.83
C TRP A 117 3.82 9.92 2.15
N GLY A 118 3.09 10.38 1.12
CA GLY A 118 1.72 10.87 1.25
C GLY A 118 0.78 9.84 1.89
N HIS A 119 0.83 8.57 1.46
CA HIS A 119 0.05 7.50 2.07
C HIS A 119 0.39 7.29 3.55
N ILE A 120 1.68 7.30 3.92
CA ILE A 120 2.11 7.23 5.32
C ILE A 120 1.53 8.41 6.11
N ALA A 121 1.65 9.63 5.58
CA ALA A 121 1.14 10.83 6.23
C ALA A 121 -0.38 10.76 6.43
N THR A 122 -1.14 10.34 5.42
CA THR A 122 -2.59 10.13 5.53
C THR A 122 -2.93 9.12 6.62
N ASP A 123 -2.36 7.92 6.55
CA ASP A 123 -2.71 6.83 7.48
C ASP A 123 -2.28 7.16 8.92
N LEU A 124 -1.18 7.90 9.13
CA LEU A 124 -0.75 8.38 10.45
C LEU A 124 -1.78 9.25 11.16
N HIS A 125 -2.73 9.88 10.46
CA HIS A 125 -3.83 10.63 11.10
C HIS A 125 -4.78 9.74 11.89
N HIS A 126 -4.77 8.42 11.65
CA HIS A 126 -5.61 7.49 12.42
C HIS A 126 -5.17 7.45 13.90
N PRO A 127 -6.10 7.47 14.88
CA PRO A 127 -5.76 7.47 16.32
C PRO A 127 -4.93 6.27 16.77
N ALA A 128 -5.15 5.09 16.17
CA ALA A 128 -4.37 3.88 16.48
C ALA A 128 -2.86 4.03 16.22
N LEU A 129 -2.46 5.00 15.39
CA LEU A 129 -1.07 5.28 15.03
C LEU A 129 -0.45 6.44 15.82
N ALA A 130 -1.18 7.02 16.78
CA ALA A 130 -0.68 8.12 17.60
C ALA A 130 0.71 7.86 18.24
N PRO A 131 1.02 6.66 18.76
CA PRO A 131 2.35 6.37 19.31
C PRO A 131 3.48 6.37 18.26
N LEU A 132 3.15 6.11 16.98
CA LEU A 132 4.15 6.03 15.91
C LEU A 132 4.44 7.39 15.26
N ARG A 133 3.53 8.37 15.34
CA ARG A 133 3.73 9.73 14.78
C ARG A 133 5.08 10.36 15.12
N PRO A 134 5.52 10.44 16.40
CA PRO A 134 6.80 11.05 16.72
C PRO A 134 8.00 10.26 16.19
N LEU A 135 7.88 8.95 16.02
CA LEU A 135 8.94 8.12 15.45
C LEU A 135 9.07 8.34 13.95
N ILE A 136 7.96 8.40 13.23
CA ILE A 136 7.97 8.63 11.78
C ILE A 136 8.39 10.05 11.44
N ALA A 137 8.06 11.04 12.28
CA ALA A 137 8.49 12.43 12.11
C ALA A 137 10.03 12.60 12.13
N ARG A 138 10.78 11.62 12.65
CA ARG A 138 12.26 11.62 12.64
C ARG A 138 12.84 11.16 11.31
N LEU A 139 12.04 10.55 10.44
CA LEU A 139 12.48 10.11 9.12
C LEU A 139 12.49 11.30 8.15
N PRO A 140 13.49 11.40 7.25
CA PRO A 140 13.53 12.45 6.25
C PRO A 140 12.41 12.26 5.21
N ALA A 141 11.57 13.28 5.03
CA ALA A 141 10.59 13.31 3.94
C ALA A 141 11.31 13.30 2.57
N PRO A 142 10.75 12.68 1.52
CA PRO A 142 11.38 12.61 0.20
C PRO A 142 11.26 13.92 -0.58
N ASP A 143 11.86 14.99 -0.08
CA ASP A 143 11.98 16.27 -0.80
C ASP A 143 13.00 16.20 -1.95
N ALA A 144 13.06 17.26 -2.76
CA ALA A 144 13.94 17.31 -3.93
C ALA A 144 15.42 17.06 -3.60
N SER A 145 15.91 17.58 -2.46
CA SER A 145 17.29 17.37 -2.00
C SER A 145 17.54 15.91 -1.63
N HIS A 146 16.62 15.30 -0.88
CA HIS A 146 16.69 13.89 -0.51
C HIS A 146 16.60 12.95 -1.70
N LEU A 147 15.69 13.21 -2.64
CA LEU A 147 15.58 12.44 -3.87
C LEU A 147 16.85 12.54 -4.71
N GLN A 148 17.45 13.72 -4.83
CA GLN A 148 18.71 13.90 -5.57
C GLN A 148 19.85 13.08 -4.95
N ARG A 149 19.96 13.02 -3.61
CA ARG A 149 20.97 12.18 -2.92
C ARG A 149 20.77 10.68 -3.14
N LEU A 150 19.56 10.24 -3.47
CA LEU A 150 19.25 8.84 -3.74
C LEU A 150 19.45 8.45 -5.21
N ARG A 151 19.59 9.42 -6.13
CA ARG A 151 19.90 9.13 -7.52
C ARG A 151 21.32 8.53 -7.60
N PRO A 152 21.53 7.47 -8.40
CA PRO A 152 22.87 7.00 -8.71
C PRO A 152 23.70 8.15 -9.31
N ALA A 153 25.00 8.16 -9.01
CA ALA A 153 25.96 9.09 -9.59
C ALA A 153 26.10 8.86 -11.10
#